data_AF-A0A9D8GR55-F1
#
_entry.id   AF-A0A9D8GR55-F1
#
_cell.length_a   1.000
_cell.length_b   1.000
_cell.length_c   1.000
_cell.angle_alpha   90.00
_cell.angle_beta   90.00
_cell.angle_gamma   90.00
#
_symmetry.space_group_name_H-M   'P 1'
#
loop_
_entity.id
_entity.type
_entity.pdbx_description
1 polymer ?
#
loop_
_entity_poly.entity_id
_entity_poly.type
_entity_poly.pdbx_seq_one_letter_code
_entity_poly.pdbx_strand_id
1 'polypeptide(L)'
;MRRWLVILVLVLGLPARAAQTDRVTAFVDESMRGAFQELVSTFERETIHRVSPTFASTGALVQLIENGTHADLVLLAGQDAVERLNKRGLFHQSTLVPLVGPPAGRTTAGVFHLAIMATRERTITRVLYDFLRSARAGEAYRRHGFQTN
;
A
#
# COMPACT_ATOMS: atom_id res chain seq x y z
N MET A 1 -9.69 0.11 69.19
CA MET A 1 -8.43 0.49 68.49
C MET A 1 -8.13 -0.56 67.42
N ARG A 2 -7.82 -0.12 66.18
CA ARG A 2 -7.09 -0.86 65.11
C ARG A 2 -7.74 -2.16 64.58
N ARG A 3 -8.72 -2.13 63.67
CA ARG A 3 -8.64 -1.83 62.22
C ARG A 3 -7.39 -2.42 61.52
N TRP A 4 -7.66 -3.42 60.66
CA TRP A 4 -7.10 -3.64 59.31
C TRP A 4 -6.01 -4.70 59.15
N LEU A 5 -6.29 -5.67 58.26
CA LEU A 5 -5.49 -5.91 57.04
C LEU A 5 -6.31 -6.77 56.06
N VAL A 6 -7.11 -6.10 55.24
CA VAL A 6 -7.57 -6.64 53.94
C VAL A 6 -6.39 -6.46 52.99
N ILE A 7 -5.75 -7.56 52.59
CA ILE A 7 -4.73 -7.53 51.55
C ILE A 7 -5.47 -7.44 50.21
N LEU A 8 -5.53 -6.21 49.70
CA LEU A 8 -5.98 -5.86 48.36
C LEU A 8 -4.84 -6.21 47.38
N VAL A 9 -4.94 -7.36 46.71
CA VAL A 9 -4.03 -7.71 45.60
C VAL A 9 -4.43 -6.86 44.39
N LEU A 10 -3.70 -5.76 44.22
CA LEU A 10 -3.79 -4.87 43.06
C LEU A 10 -3.11 -5.55 41.86
N VAL A 11 -3.90 -6.27 41.06
CA VAL A 11 -3.47 -6.77 39.75
C VAL A 11 -3.28 -5.56 38.84
N LEU A 12 -2.03 -5.16 38.66
CA LEU A 12 -1.59 -4.17 37.68
C LEU A 12 -1.97 -4.64 36.28
N GLY A 13 -3.04 -4.06 35.73
CA GLY A 13 -3.37 -4.15 34.31
C GLY A 13 -2.30 -3.46 33.49
N LEU A 14 -1.30 -4.23 33.06
CA LEU A 14 -0.41 -3.83 31.98
C LEU A 14 -1.30 -3.58 30.74
N PRO A 15 -1.35 -2.37 30.18
CA PRO A 15 -1.96 -2.19 28.87
C PRO A 15 -1.12 -3.02 27.92
N ALA A 16 -1.68 -4.13 27.41
CA ALA A 16 -1.12 -4.81 26.27
C ALA A 16 -1.05 -3.74 25.18
N ARG A 17 0.15 -3.19 24.95
CA ARG A 17 0.46 -2.49 23.72
C ARG A 17 0.23 -3.53 22.65
N ALA A 18 -0.97 -3.54 22.08
CA ALA A 18 -1.25 -4.23 20.85
C ALA A 18 -0.11 -3.83 19.93
N ALA A 19 0.76 -4.79 19.61
CA ALA A 19 1.85 -4.58 18.70
C ALA A 19 1.19 -4.10 17.41
N GLN A 20 1.22 -2.78 17.20
CA GLN A 20 0.71 -2.15 16.00
C GLN A 20 1.66 -2.63 14.92
N THR A 21 1.32 -3.81 14.38
CA THR A 21 2.04 -4.43 13.29
C THR A 21 2.08 -3.36 12.22
N ASP A 22 3.29 -2.85 11.93
CA ASP A 22 3.48 -1.74 11.01
C ASP A 22 3.05 -2.25 9.64
N ARG A 23 1.79 -1.96 9.30
CA ARG A 23 1.08 -2.43 8.11
C ARG A 23 0.97 -1.26 7.15
N VAL A 24 1.37 -1.50 5.91
CA VAL A 24 1.18 -0.56 4.81
C VAL A 24 -0.16 -0.84 4.14
N THR A 25 -1.07 0.11 4.15
CA THR A 25 -2.31 0.01 3.37
C THR A 25 -2.04 0.41 1.93
N ALA A 26 -2.16 -0.54 1.01
CA ALA A 26 -1.90 -0.32 -0.41
C ALA A 26 -3.21 -0.40 -1.20
N PHE A 27 -3.54 0.63 -1.97
CA PHE A 27 -4.68 0.61 -2.88
C PHE A 27 -4.19 0.25 -4.28
N VAL A 28 -4.69 -0.84 -4.82
CA VAL A 28 -4.13 -1.44 -6.03
C VAL A 28 -5.26 -1.73 -7.00
N ASP A 29 -5.09 -1.29 -8.26
CA ASP A 29 -6.06 -1.63 -9.30
C ASP A 29 -6.21 -3.15 -9.42
N GLU A 30 -7.47 -3.59 -9.51
CA GLU A 30 -7.88 -4.99 -9.59
C GLU A 30 -7.11 -5.78 -10.67
N SER A 31 -6.81 -5.15 -11.80
CA SER A 31 -6.09 -5.82 -12.90
C SER A 31 -4.66 -6.21 -12.54
N MET A 32 -4.04 -5.56 -11.55
CA MET A 32 -2.70 -5.88 -11.03
C MET A 32 -2.72 -6.83 -9.83
N ARG A 33 -3.91 -7.31 -9.39
CA ARG A 33 -4.06 -8.16 -8.20
C ARG A 33 -3.09 -9.35 -8.21
N GLY A 34 -3.01 -10.10 -9.30
CA GLY A 34 -2.14 -11.28 -9.40
C GLY A 34 -0.66 -10.95 -9.22
N ALA A 35 -0.16 -9.97 -9.96
CA ALA A 35 1.24 -9.54 -9.86
C ALA A 35 1.56 -8.96 -8.48
N PHE A 36 0.66 -8.13 -7.93
CA PHE A 36 0.86 -7.50 -6.64
C PHE A 36 0.86 -8.50 -5.49
N GLN A 37 -0.03 -9.49 -5.49
CA GLN A 37 -0.07 -10.52 -4.45
C GLN A 37 1.22 -11.34 -4.40
N GLU A 38 1.78 -11.69 -5.56
CA GLU A 38 3.05 -12.38 -5.63
C GLU A 38 4.21 -11.53 -5.08
N LEU A 39 4.23 -10.26 -5.45
CA LEU A 39 5.23 -9.29 -4.99
C LEU A 39 5.16 -9.10 -3.48
N VAL A 40 3.96 -8.86 -2.94
CA VAL A 40 3.75 -8.74 -1.50
C VAL A 40 4.16 -10.01 -0.78
N SER A 41 3.80 -11.19 -1.29
CA SER A 41 4.19 -12.46 -0.68
C SER A 41 5.71 -12.64 -0.64
N THR A 42 6.44 -12.08 -1.60
CA THR A 42 7.91 -12.07 -1.59
C THR A 42 8.45 -11.04 -0.60
N PHE A 43 7.92 -9.82 -0.64
CA PHE A 43 8.27 -8.74 0.28
C PHE A 43 8.09 -9.12 1.75
N GLU A 44 6.95 -9.71 2.12
CA GLU A 44 6.67 -10.12 3.51
C GLU A 44 7.47 -11.34 3.97
N ARG A 45 8.05 -12.13 3.06
CA ARG A 45 8.96 -13.23 3.42
C ARG A 45 10.38 -12.71 3.69
N GLU A 46 10.76 -11.66 2.99
CA GLU A 46 12.11 -11.09 3.05
C GLU A 46 12.23 -9.97 4.07
N THR A 47 11.10 -9.42 4.51
CA THR A 47 11.02 -8.35 5.49
C THR A 47 10.13 -8.75 6.67
N ILE A 48 10.30 -8.09 7.81
CA ILE A 48 9.39 -8.23 8.97
C ILE A 48 8.07 -7.45 8.80
N HIS A 49 7.91 -6.81 7.65
CA HIS A 49 6.87 -5.84 7.36
C HIS A 49 5.64 -6.50 6.75
N ARG A 50 4.47 -5.89 6.97
CA ARG A 50 3.19 -6.41 6.44
C ARG A 50 2.53 -5.40 5.52
N VAL A 51 1.86 -5.89 4.49
CA VAL A 51 1.12 -5.09 3.51
C VAL A 51 -0.33 -5.53 3.51
N SER A 52 -1.24 -4.57 3.62
CA SER A 52 -2.68 -4.79 3.54
C SER A 52 -3.19 -4.20 2.22
N PRO A 53 -3.22 -4.99 1.13
CA PRO A 53 -3.76 -4.52 -0.13
C PRO A 53 -5.29 -4.46 -0.12
N THR A 54 -5.83 -3.36 -0.65
CA THR A 54 -7.23 -3.23 -1.06
C THR A 54 -7.26 -3.21 -2.58
N PHE A 55 -7.94 -4.20 -3.17
CA PHE A 55 -8.11 -4.29 -4.61
C PHE A 55 -9.51 -3.79 -5.01
N ALA A 56 -9.56 -2.84 -5.94
CA ALA A 56 -10.79 -2.37 -6.54
C ALA A 56 -10.50 -1.80 -7.94
N SER A 57 -11.54 -1.43 -8.68
CA SER A 57 -11.36 -0.69 -9.93
C SER A 57 -10.73 0.67 -9.67
N THR A 58 -9.90 1.16 -10.60
CA THR A 58 -9.29 2.51 -10.49
C THR A 58 -10.32 3.59 -10.14
N GLY A 59 -11.52 3.58 -10.75
CA GLY A 59 -12.58 4.53 -10.42
C GLY A 59 -13.05 4.46 -8.97
N ALA A 60 -13.22 3.25 -8.42
CA ALA A 60 -13.59 3.06 -7.02
C ALA A 60 -12.45 3.47 -6.07
N LEU A 61 -11.19 3.17 -6.40
CA LEU A 61 -10.03 3.60 -5.62
C LEU A 61 -9.93 5.12 -5.56
N VAL A 62 -10.14 5.80 -6.69
CA VAL A 62 -10.15 7.26 -6.74
C VAL A 62 -11.25 7.81 -5.82
N GLN A 63 -12.48 7.26 -5.89
CA GLN A 63 -13.56 7.67 -4.98
C GLN A 63 -13.21 7.45 -3.51
N LEU A 64 -12.63 6.30 -3.15
CA LEU A 64 -12.21 6.01 -1.78
C LEU A 64 -11.19 7.05 -1.29
N ILE A 65 -10.18 7.36 -2.10
CA ILE A 65 -9.17 8.36 -1.79
C ILE A 65 -9.80 9.75 -1.65
N GLU A 66 -10.73 10.11 -2.54
CA GLU A 66 -11.41 11.39 -2.50
C GLU A 66 -12.30 11.58 -1.28
N ASN A 67 -12.93 10.50 -0.84
CA ASN A 67 -13.75 10.44 0.37
C ASN A 67 -12.91 10.41 1.66
N GLY A 68 -11.58 10.49 1.55
CA GLY A 68 -10.68 10.52 2.70
C GLY A 68 -10.31 9.15 3.26
N THR A 69 -10.57 8.07 2.51
CA THR A 69 -10.12 6.73 2.92
C THR A 69 -8.60 6.70 2.92
N HIS A 70 -8.03 6.24 4.03
CA HIS A 70 -6.59 6.22 4.20
C HIS A 70 -5.93 5.09 3.42
N ALA A 71 -5.00 5.47 2.55
CA ALA A 71 -4.01 4.60 1.94
C ALA A 71 -2.62 5.19 2.18
N ASP A 72 -1.60 4.35 2.31
CA ASP A 72 -0.19 4.78 2.37
C ASP A 72 0.43 4.78 0.96
N LEU A 73 0.05 3.82 0.12
CA LEU A 73 0.57 3.63 -1.24
C LEU A 73 -0.59 3.37 -2.20
N VAL A 74 -0.50 3.91 -3.42
CA VAL A 74 -1.49 3.69 -4.47
C VAL A 74 -0.84 3.18 -5.74
N LEU A 75 -1.57 2.34 -6.45
CA LEU A 75 -1.22 1.83 -7.76
C LEU A 75 -2.46 1.86 -8.64
N LEU A 76 -2.50 2.82 -9.57
CA LEU A 76 -3.68 3.18 -10.37
C LEU A 76 -3.40 2.95 -11.86
N ALA A 77 -4.43 2.51 -12.58
CA ALA A 77 -4.35 2.33 -14.02
C ALA A 77 -4.75 3.62 -14.75
N GLY A 78 -3.93 4.07 -15.70
CA GLY A 78 -4.25 5.19 -16.58
C GLY A 78 -3.94 6.58 -16.00
N GLN A 79 -3.73 7.52 -16.92
CA GLN A 79 -3.24 8.86 -16.61
C GLN A 79 -4.33 9.78 -16.03
N ASP A 80 -5.58 9.65 -16.46
CA ASP A 80 -6.68 10.53 -16.03
C ASP A 80 -6.94 10.45 -14.51
N ALA A 81 -6.91 9.25 -13.96
CA ALA A 81 -7.09 9.00 -12.52
C ALA A 81 -5.96 9.63 -11.69
N VAL A 82 -4.73 9.47 -12.18
CA VAL A 82 -3.52 10.01 -11.57
C VAL A 82 -3.56 11.53 -11.59
N GLU A 83 -3.85 12.14 -12.74
CA GLU A 83 -3.94 13.60 -12.88
C GLU A 83 -5.04 14.18 -11.98
N ARG A 84 -6.19 13.52 -11.89
CA ARG A 84 -7.31 13.93 -11.04
C ARG A 84 -6.89 14.00 -9.57
N LEU A 85 -6.21 12.98 -9.06
CA LEU A 85 -5.74 12.94 -7.68
C LEU A 85 -4.52 13.86 -7.45
N ASN A 86 -3.64 14.00 -8.43
CA ASN A 86 -2.48 14.88 -8.38
C ASN A 86 -2.89 16.37 -8.30
N LYS A 87 -3.90 16.79 -9.07
CA LYS A 87 -4.48 18.15 -9.00
C LYS A 87 -5.00 18.51 -7.61
N ARG A 88 -5.37 17.51 -6.80
CA ARG A 88 -5.82 17.68 -5.42
C ARG A 88 -4.69 17.64 -4.40
N GLY A 89 -3.43 17.46 -4.82
CA GLY A 89 -2.25 17.44 -3.95
C GLY A 89 -2.17 16.22 -3.04
N LEU A 90 -2.79 15.10 -3.42
CA LEU A 90 -2.90 13.92 -2.56
C LEU A 90 -1.69 12.99 -2.58
N PHE A 91 -0.75 13.21 -3.50
CA PHE A 91 0.47 12.42 -3.65
C PHE A 91 1.71 13.17 -3.20
N HIS A 92 2.70 12.44 -2.70
CA HIS A 92 4.07 12.93 -2.68
C HIS A 92 4.58 13.01 -4.12
N GLN A 93 4.70 14.23 -4.65
CA GLN A 93 5.01 14.46 -6.08
C GLN A 93 6.31 13.77 -6.53
N SER A 94 7.31 13.68 -5.65
CA SER A 94 8.58 13.00 -5.92
C SER A 94 8.46 11.47 -6.08
N THR A 95 7.31 10.90 -5.70
CA THR A 95 7.07 9.45 -5.72
C THR A 95 6.14 9.04 -6.86
N LEU A 96 5.47 9.98 -7.51
CA LEU A 96 4.56 9.68 -8.62
C LEU A 96 5.37 9.28 -9.86
N VAL A 97 5.37 7.99 -10.18
CA VAL A 97 6.12 7.45 -11.30
C VAL A 97 5.30 6.46 -12.12
N PRO A 98 5.47 6.41 -13.45
CA PRO A 98 5.00 5.28 -14.23
C PRO A 98 5.77 4.03 -13.81
N LEU A 99 5.06 2.94 -13.54
CA LEU A 99 5.63 1.70 -13.04
C LEU A 99 5.70 0.64 -14.14
N VAL A 100 4.56 0.30 -14.74
CA VAL A 100 4.45 -0.71 -15.81
C VAL A 100 3.40 -0.32 -16.82
N GLY A 101 3.64 -0.67 -18.08
CA GLY A 101 2.64 -0.62 -19.14
C GLY A 101 1.63 -1.77 -19.03
N PRO A 102 0.52 -1.67 -19.78
CA PRO A 102 -0.57 -2.64 -19.68
C PRO A 102 -0.13 -4.04 -20.15
N PRO A 103 -0.85 -5.10 -19.74
CA PRO A 103 -0.59 -6.43 -20.23
C PRO A 103 -0.62 -6.50 -21.76
N ALA A 104 0.21 -7.36 -22.36
CA ALA A 104 0.19 -7.56 -23.80
C ALA A 104 -1.24 -7.89 -24.29
N GLY A 105 -1.72 -7.13 -25.28
CA GLY A 105 -3.09 -7.27 -25.81
C GLY A 105 -4.19 -6.56 -25.02
N ARG A 106 -3.88 -5.80 -23.95
CA ARG A 106 -4.86 -4.99 -23.18
C ARG A 106 -4.49 -3.51 -23.12
N THR A 107 -4.37 -2.87 -24.28
CA THR A 107 -3.94 -1.45 -24.39
C THR A 107 -4.90 -0.45 -23.73
N THR A 108 -6.14 -0.84 -23.44
CA THR A 108 -7.16 0.02 -22.83
C THR A 108 -6.92 0.33 -21.35
N ALA A 109 -6.07 -0.44 -20.64
CA ALA A 109 -5.79 -0.22 -19.22
C ALA A 109 -4.82 0.95 -18.95
N GLY A 110 -4.15 1.48 -19.98
CA GLY A 110 -3.15 2.55 -19.81
C GLY A 110 -1.92 2.13 -19.00
N VAL A 111 -1.02 3.09 -18.74
CA VAL A 111 0.17 2.88 -17.89
C VAL A 111 -0.24 2.90 -16.42
N PHE A 112 0.27 1.95 -15.64
CA PHE A 112 0.08 1.90 -14.21
C PHE A 112 1.06 2.82 -13.51
N HIS A 113 0.55 3.68 -12.63
CA HIS A 113 1.36 4.64 -11.88
C HIS A 113 1.38 4.27 -10.41
N LEU A 114 2.57 4.39 -9.82
CA LEU A 114 2.84 4.17 -8.42
C LEU A 114 3.05 5.51 -7.73
N ALA A 115 2.45 5.70 -6.55
CA ALA A 115 2.70 6.87 -5.72
C ALA A 115 2.53 6.56 -4.22
N ILE A 116 3.26 7.30 -3.39
CA ILE A 116 3.04 7.36 -1.95
C ILE A 116 2.06 8.50 -1.66
N MET A 117 1.08 8.25 -0.78
CA MET A 117 0.10 9.25 -0.37
C MET A 117 0.72 10.29 0.55
N ALA A 118 0.39 11.57 0.34
CA ALA A 118 0.92 12.70 1.13
C ALA A 118 0.50 12.68 2.61
N THR A 119 -0.45 11.83 2.97
CA THR A 119 -1.06 11.74 4.30
C THR A 119 -0.10 11.21 5.37
N ARG A 120 0.80 10.28 5.00
CA ARG A 120 1.75 9.71 5.97
C ARG A 120 2.99 9.16 5.29
N GLU A 121 4.12 9.78 5.56
CA GLU A 121 5.41 9.27 5.14
C GLU A 121 5.94 8.29 6.19
N ARG A 122 5.90 7.00 5.88
CA ARG A 122 6.51 5.95 6.72
C ARG A 122 7.69 5.32 5.99
N THR A 123 8.74 4.97 6.75
CA THR A 123 9.92 4.26 6.22
C THR A 123 9.52 2.97 5.52
N ILE A 124 8.64 2.17 6.13
CA ILE A 124 8.12 0.92 5.55
C ILE A 124 7.42 1.12 4.19
N THR A 125 6.68 2.22 4.02
CA THR A 125 6.01 2.54 2.74
C THR A 125 7.05 2.83 1.65
N ARG A 126 8.14 3.52 2.00
CA ARG A 126 9.25 3.77 1.09
C ARG A 126 9.99 2.48 0.72
N VAL A 127 10.22 1.59 1.67
CA VAL A 127 10.85 0.28 1.41
C VAL A 127 9.97 -0.57 0.47
N LEU A 128 8.65 -0.58 0.65
CA LEU A 128 7.73 -1.25 -0.28
C LEU A 128 7.75 -0.58 -1.66
N TYR A 129 7.72 0.75 -1.71
CA TYR A 129 7.79 1.53 -2.95
C TYR A 129 9.06 1.20 -3.75
N ASP A 130 10.22 1.17 -3.09
CA ASP A 130 11.50 0.83 -3.71
C ASP A 130 11.53 -0.64 -4.17
N PHE A 131 10.96 -1.55 -3.37
CA PHE A 131 10.83 -2.95 -3.74
C PHE A 131 9.98 -3.14 -5.02
N LEU A 132 8.83 -2.48 -5.13
CA LEU A 132 7.95 -2.56 -6.30
C LEU A 132 8.61 -2.01 -7.57
N ARG A 133 9.61 -1.12 -7.43
CA ARG A 133 10.39 -0.58 -8.55
C ARG A 133 11.67 -1.36 -8.86
N SER A 134 11.96 -2.40 -8.10
CA SER A 134 13.18 -3.20 -8.27
C SER A 134 13.15 -4.02 -9.56
N ALA A 135 14.33 -4.37 -10.09
CA ALA A 135 14.45 -5.26 -11.25
C ALA A 135 13.74 -6.62 -11.04
N ARG A 136 13.79 -7.12 -9.80
CA ARG A 136 13.10 -8.34 -9.38
C ARG A 136 11.58 -8.20 -9.48
N ALA A 137 11.04 -7.04 -9.10
CA ALA A 137 9.62 -6.79 -9.27
C ALA A 137 9.24 -6.74 -10.76
N GLY A 138 10.13 -6.19 -11.60
CA GLY A 138 10.02 -6.24 -13.06
C GLY A 138 9.85 -7.64 -13.64
N GLU A 139 10.59 -8.63 -13.13
CA GLU A 139 10.42 -10.03 -13.53
C GLU A 139 9.05 -10.61 -13.15
N ALA A 140 8.53 -10.27 -11.97
CA ALA A 140 7.19 -10.68 -11.59
C ALA A 140 6.14 -10.02 -12.50
N TYR A 141 6.23 -8.71 -12.75
CA TYR A 141 5.32 -8.01 -13.66
C TYR A 141 5.28 -8.66 -15.05
N ARG A 142 6.44 -9.01 -15.61
CA ARG A 142 6.53 -9.71 -16.91
C ARG A 142 5.88 -11.09 -16.89
N ARG A 143 6.01 -11.86 -15.80
CA ARG A 143 5.33 -13.16 -15.65
C ARG A 143 3.81 -13.04 -15.65
N HIS A 144 3.29 -11.91 -15.19
CA HIS A 144 1.85 -11.58 -15.26
C HIS A 144 1.47 -10.82 -16.54
N GLY A 145 2.39 -10.71 -17.51
CA GLY A 145 2.15 -10.16 -18.84
C GLY A 145 2.28 -8.64 -18.96
N PHE A 146 2.62 -7.93 -17.88
CA PHE A 146 2.81 -6.47 -17.90
C PHE A 146 4.10 -6.08 -18.62
N GLN A 147 4.07 -4.91 -19.24
CA GLN A 147 5.22 -4.35 -19.95
C GLN A 147 6.06 -3.53 -18.98
N THR A 148 7.30 -3.96 -18.75
CA THR A 148 8.27 -3.19 -17.97
C THR A 148 9.16 -2.41 -18.93
N ASN A 149 9.42 -1.14 -18.62
CA ASN A 149 10.36 -0.32 -19.38
C ASN A 149 11.81 -0.63 -19.03
#